data_AF-A0A7J9RY07-F1
#
_entry.id   AF-A0A7J9RY07-F1
#
_cell.length_a   1.000
_cell.length_b   1.000
_cell.length_c   1.000
_cell.angle_alpha   90.00
_cell.angle_beta   90.00
_cell.angle_gamma   90.00
#
_symmetry.space_group_name_H-M   'P 1'
#
loop_
_entity.id
_entity.type
_entity.pdbx_description
1 polymer ?
#
loop_
_entity_poly.entity_id
_entity_poly.type
_entity_poly.pdbx_seq_one_letter_code
_entity_poly.pdbx_strand_id
1 'polypeptide(L)'
;MRASEKARKSRLTHREFAVEYSEDLYGELHVDLTIPVYSTGLVAYHTFTEGYNAPEYAVLGYLLRKIFSVIKEKREKITISPPPLRFFNFIESFNKEFSKLEEVKEEFPEGYFKPPSYTDPDWLVMAYKSYFLAEELERIKVGLKKGGEEINKDLIKFIMWKLYELYTFYLVANYLESKGYEIKKEGEEYVAIKGGKVLRLMFNAPLPYSSLIKVDEETSAEKYKGRPDITVVRGKPIMPCNHH
;
A
#
# COMPACT_ATOMS: atom_id res chain seq x y z
N MET A 1 -1.21 5.76 -3.02
CA MET A 1 -1.84 5.44 -4.33
C MET A 1 -3.13 4.64 -4.17
N ARG A 2 -3.11 3.34 -3.83
CA ARG A 2 -4.34 2.51 -3.71
C ARG A 2 -5.44 3.13 -2.82
N ALA A 3 -5.06 3.69 -1.68
CA ALA A 3 -5.98 4.40 -0.78
C ALA A 3 -6.66 5.58 -1.50
N SER A 4 -5.87 6.44 -2.14
CA SER A 4 -6.35 7.60 -2.90
C SER A 4 -7.25 7.23 -4.07
N GLU A 5 -6.93 6.17 -4.83
CA GLU A 5 -7.77 5.68 -5.93
C GLU A 5 -9.13 5.19 -5.44
N LYS A 6 -9.14 4.42 -4.35
CA LYS A 6 -10.38 3.97 -3.71
C LYS A 6 -11.17 5.14 -3.14
N ALA A 7 -10.49 6.14 -2.56
CA ALA A 7 -11.14 7.35 -2.07
C ALA A 7 -11.78 8.15 -3.21
N ARG A 8 -11.11 8.28 -4.38
CA ARG A 8 -11.67 8.90 -5.60
C ARG A 8 -12.90 8.15 -6.10
N LYS A 9 -12.82 6.82 -6.16
CA LYS A 9 -13.97 5.98 -6.54
C LYS A 9 -15.12 6.16 -5.55
N SER A 10 -14.82 6.14 -4.25
CA SER A 10 -15.78 6.38 -3.19
C SER A 10 -16.40 7.76 -3.33
N ARG A 11 -15.64 8.79 -3.69
CA ARG A 11 -16.13 10.17 -3.86
C ARG A 11 -17.19 10.26 -4.95
N LEU A 12 -17.02 9.52 -6.04
CA LEU A 12 -17.98 9.48 -7.16
C LEU A 12 -19.26 8.70 -6.81
N THR A 13 -19.23 7.86 -5.78
CA THR A 13 -20.33 6.97 -5.41
C THR A 13 -21.00 7.30 -4.08
N HIS A 14 -20.33 8.07 -3.21
CA HIS A 14 -20.81 8.40 -1.88
C HIS A 14 -21.82 9.54 -1.98
N ARG A 15 -23.04 9.19 -1.62
CA ARG A 15 -24.16 10.12 -1.45
C ARG A 15 -24.41 10.25 0.04
N GLU A 16 -24.35 11.46 0.56
CA GLU A 16 -24.72 11.72 1.96
C GLU A 16 -26.18 12.16 1.99
N PHE A 17 -26.94 11.64 2.95
CA PHE A 17 -28.29 12.15 3.18
C PHE A 17 -28.19 13.58 3.70
N ALA A 18 -28.72 14.52 2.93
CA ALA A 18 -28.76 15.93 3.27
C ALA A 18 -30.22 16.40 3.31
N VAL A 19 -30.46 17.48 4.06
CA VAL A 19 -31.72 18.22 4.00
C VAL A 19 -31.41 19.57 3.39
N GLU A 20 -32.07 19.88 2.28
CA GLU A 20 -31.96 21.17 1.59
C GLU A 20 -33.30 21.91 1.63
N TYR A 21 -33.23 23.24 1.46
CA TYR A 21 -34.38 24.14 1.42
C TYR A 21 -34.48 24.79 0.05
N SER A 22 -35.64 24.73 -0.60
CA SER A 22 -35.87 25.38 -1.90
C SER A 22 -37.33 25.80 -2.05
N GLU A 23 -37.64 26.65 -3.02
CA GLU A 23 -39.02 27.03 -3.37
C GLU A 23 -39.79 25.84 -3.98
N ASP A 24 -39.09 24.93 -4.64
CA ASP A 24 -39.64 23.73 -5.27
C ASP A 24 -39.19 22.44 -4.58
N LEU A 25 -40.02 21.40 -4.66
CA LEU A 25 -39.72 20.08 -4.09
C LEU A 25 -38.94 19.21 -5.09
N TYR A 26 -37.65 19.00 -4.84
CA TYR A 26 -36.78 18.17 -5.69
C TYR A 26 -36.54 16.74 -5.16
N GLY A 27 -36.96 16.45 -3.92
CA GLY A 27 -36.77 15.15 -3.27
C GLY A 27 -37.94 14.78 -2.36
N GLU A 28 -37.70 13.94 -1.34
CA GLU A 28 -38.74 13.56 -0.39
C GLU A 28 -38.98 14.66 0.64
N LEU A 29 -40.23 15.12 0.79
CA LEU A 29 -40.58 16.25 1.65
C LEU A 29 -40.30 15.93 3.13
N HIS A 30 -39.54 16.80 3.79
CA HIS A 30 -39.34 16.74 5.25
C HIS A 30 -40.36 17.65 5.94
N VAL A 31 -41.47 17.08 6.40
CA VAL A 31 -42.61 17.84 6.95
C VAL A 31 -42.20 18.69 8.16
N ASP A 32 -41.53 18.09 9.15
CA ASP A 32 -41.19 18.79 10.40
C ASP A 32 -40.31 20.04 10.20
N LEU A 33 -39.34 19.95 9.28
CA LEU A 33 -38.44 21.06 8.96
C LEU A 33 -39.05 22.06 7.98
N THR A 34 -40.09 21.67 7.25
CA THR A 34 -40.82 22.57 6.33
C THR A 34 -41.74 23.52 7.08
N ILE A 35 -42.43 23.05 8.13
CA ILE A 35 -43.39 23.84 8.91
C ILE A 35 -42.85 25.24 9.32
N PRO A 36 -41.64 25.38 9.90
CA PRO A 36 -41.13 26.69 10.33
C PRO A 36 -40.72 27.62 9.18
N VAL A 37 -40.41 27.09 7.99
CA VAL A 37 -39.90 27.85 6.83
C VAL A 37 -40.93 28.03 5.72
N TYR A 38 -42.11 27.42 5.86
CA TYR A 38 -43.14 27.47 4.82
C TYR A 38 -43.66 28.89 4.57
N SER A 39 -43.70 29.73 5.61
CA SER A 39 -44.13 31.13 5.49
C SER A 39 -43.19 31.99 4.63
N THR A 40 -41.94 31.55 4.45
CA THR A 40 -40.97 32.20 3.56
C THR A 40 -41.00 31.62 2.14
N GLY A 41 -41.95 30.74 1.82
CA GLY A 41 -42.08 30.10 0.51
C GLY A 41 -41.10 28.96 0.26
N LEU A 42 -40.43 28.45 1.31
CA LEU A 42 -39.46 27.36 1.19
C LEU A 42 -40.04 26.03 1.69
N VAL A 43 -39.61 24.94 1.08
CA VAL A 43 -39.84 23.57 1.52
C VAL A 43 -38.53 22.87 1.82
N ALA A 44 -38.50 22.11 2.91
CA ALA A 44 -37.36 21.28 3.28
C ALA A 44 -37.54 19.88 2.67
N TYR A 45 -36.52 19.34 2.02
CA TYR A 45 -36.59 18.01 1.43
C TYR A 45 -35.29 17.23 1.61
N HIS A 46 -35.43 15.91 1.73
CA HIS A 46 -34.33 14.97 1.74
C HIS A 46 -33.76 14.85 0.34
N THR A 47 -32.46 15.08 0.25
CA THR A 47 -31.68 14.92 -0.98
C THR A 47 -30.38 14.20 -0.69
N PHE A 48 -29.65 13.91 -1.75
CA PHE A 48 -28.31 13.40 -1.67
C PHE A 48 -27.35 14.47 -2.16
N THR A 49 -26.51 14.99 -1.28
CA THR A 49 -25.38 15.81 -1.71
C THR A 49 -24.22 14.89 -2.12
N GLU A 50 -23.44 15.33 -3.12
CA GLU A 50 -22.16 14.68 -3.39
C GLU A 50 -21.30 14.79 -2.13
N GLY A 51 -20.72 13.66 -1.67
CA GLY A 51 -19.90 13.57 -0.46
C GLY A 51 -18.55 14.32 -0.53
N TYR A 52 -18.51 15.45 -1.25
CA TYR A 52 -17.33 16.26 -1.55
C TYR A 52 -16.65 16.82 -0.29
N ASN A 53 -17.36 16.89 0.83
CA ASN A 53 -16.91 17.49 2.09
C ASN A 53 -16.86 16.51 3.27
N ALA A 54 -16.85 15.19 3.03
CA ALA A 54 -16.69 14.25 4.13
C ALA A 54 -15.34 14.50 4.83
N PRO A 55 -15.31 14.65 6.17
CA PRO A 55 -14.11 15.02 6.92
C PRO A 55 -12.94 14.05 6.69
N GLU A 56 -13.22 12.81 6.32
CA GLU A 56 -12.26 11.76 5.99
C GLU A 56 -11.36 12.13 4.81
N TYR A 57 -11.85 12.90 3.83
CA TYR A 57 -11.04 13.37 2.70
C TYR A 57 -10.01 14.42 3.13
N ALA A 58 -10.36 15.26 4.09
CA ALA A 58 -9.45 16.21 4.71
C ALA A 58 -8.36 15.47 5.50
N VAL A 59 -8.74 14.45 6.28
CA VAL A 59 -7.77 13.60 6.98
C VAL A 59 -6.84 12.89 5.99
N LEU A 60 -7.37 12.33 4.90
CA LEU A 60 -6.55 11.70 3.86
C LEU A 60 -5.55 12.67 3.23
N GLY A 61 -5.99 13.88 2.90
CA GLY A 61 -5.11 14.91 2.34
C GLY A 61 -3.98 15.30 3.29
N TYR A 62 -4.26 15.40 4.60
CA TYR A 62 -3.22 15.60 5.61
C TYR A 62 -2.21 14.44 5.62
N LEU A 63 -2.69 13.19 5.66
CA LEU A 63 -1.84 12.00 5.70
C LEU A 63 -0.95 11.90 4.45
N LEU A 64 -1.51 12.13 3.25
CA LEU A 64 -0.77 12.08 1.98
C LEU A 64 0.37 13.10 1.96
N ARG A 65 0.13 14.33 2.42
CA ARG A 65 1.15 15.39 2.48
C ARG A 65 2.26 15.04 3.46
N LYS A 66 1.93 14.52 4.65
CA LYS A 66 2.94 14.13 5.64
C LYS A 66 3.75 12.93 5.17
N ILE A 67 3.13 11.91 4.56
CA ILE A 67 3.83 10.79 3.92
C ILE A 67 4.78 11.31 2.82
N PHE A 68 4.30 12.19 1.94
CA PHE A 68 5.10 12.77 0.87
C PHE A 68 6.32 13.52 1.42
N SER A 69 6.13 14.33 2.46
CA SER A 69 7.22 15.07 3.11
C SER A 69 8.31 14.15 3.65
N VAL A 70 7.93 13.08 4.36
CA VAL A 70 8.89 12.12 4.91
C VAL A 70 9.66 11.41 3.79
N ILE A 71 8.96 10.95 2.75
CA ILE A 71 9.60 10.27 1.62
C ILE A 71 10.53 11.23 0.87
N LYS A 72 10.13 12.48 0.67
CA LYS A 72 10.94 13.52 0.02
C LYS A 72 12.26 13.72 0.75
N GLU A 73 12.20 13.93 2.06
CA GLU A 73 13.39 14.12 2.90
C GLU A 73 14.35 12.92 2.82
N LYS A 74 13.81 11.70 2.86
CA LYS A 74 14.65 10.48 2.77
C LYS A 74 15.23 10.33 1.36
N ARG A 75 14.46 10.61 0.31
CA ARG A 75 14.91 10.55 -1.09
C ARG A 75 16.10 11.47 -1.35
N GLU A 76 16.04 12.72 -0.86
CA GLU A 76 17.11 13.71 -1.03
C GLU A 76 18.44 13.28 -0.38
N LYS A 77 18.37 12.43 0.67
CA LYS A 77 19.55 11.89 1.36
C LYS A 77 20.16 10.66 0.68
N ILE A 78 19.49 10.07 -0.30
CA ILE A 78 19.98 8.87 -0.97
C ILE A 78 20.86 9.28 -2.17
N THR A 79 22.18 9.18 -1.99
CA THR A 79 23.14 9.30 -3.08
C THR A 79 23.34 7.93 -3.72
N ILE A 80 22.86 7.75 -4.95
CA ILE A 80 23.01 6.50 -5.70
C ILE A 80 24.29 6.60 -6.53
N SER A 81 25.30 5.82 -6.16
CA SER A 81 26.56 5.62 -6.90
C SER A 81 26.85 4.12 -6.97
N PRO A 82 27.47 3.57 -8.03
CA PRO A 82 27.25 3.71 -9.48
C PRO A 82 26.04 2.82 -9.90
N PRO A 83 25.83 2.34 -11.16
CA PRO A 83 24.49 2.00 -11.65
C PRO A 83 23.82 0.95 -10.76
N PRO A 84 22.50 1.08 -10.51
CA PRO A 84 21.77 0.07 -9.77
C PRO A 84 22.07 -1.29 -10.41
N LEU A 85 22.39 -2.27 -9.58
CA LEU A 85 22.50 -3.66 -10.03
C LEU A 85 21.31 -3.94 -10.93
N ARG A 86 21.51 -4.56 -12.11
CA ARG A 86 20.52 -4.70 -13.19
C ARG A 86 19.09 -5.00 -12.72
N PHE A 87 18.96 -5.77 -11.64
CA PHE A 87 17.69 -6.21 -11.06
C PHE A 87 17.07 -5.28 -10.00
N PHE A 88 17.82 -4.30 -9.49
CA PHE A 88 17.38 -3.29 -8.53
C PHE A 88 17.25 -1.91 -9.17
N ASN A 89 16.99 -1.83 -10.47
CA ASN A 89 16.60 -0.57 -11.11
C ASN A 89 15.13 -0.22 -10.77
N PHE A 90 14.84 0.01 -9.48
CA PHE A 90 13.54 0.46 -9.01
C PHE A 90 13.40 1.99 -9.05
N ILE A 91 14.50 2.71 -9.31
CA ILE A 91 14.58 4.18 -9.23
C ILE A 91 13.55 4.83 -10.15
N GLU A 92 13.46 4.36 -11.40
CA GLU A 92 12.50 4.90 -12.36
C GLU A 92 11.05 4.68 -11.89
N SER A 93 10.73 3.45 -11.49
CA SER A 93 9.39 3.11 -10.97
C SER A 93 9.04 3.89 -9.70
N PHE A 94 10.03 4.07 -8.81
CA PHE A 94 9.87 4.83 -7.58
C PHE A 94 9.65 6.31 -7.89
N ASN A 95 10.45 6.90 -8.77
CA ASN A 95 10.30 8.29 -9.19
C ASN A 95 8.92 8.52 -9.81
N LYS A 96 8.45 7.60 -10.66
CA LYS A 96 7.12 7.66 -11.25
C LYS A 96 6.01 7.65 -10.19
N GLU A 97 6.07 6.71 -9.25
CA GLU A 97 5.08 6.63 -8.16
C GLU A 97 5.17 7.82 -7.20
N PHE A 98 6.37 8.37 -6.97
CA PHE A 98 6.59 9.54 -6.14
C PHE A 98 6.02 10.81 -6.79
N SER A 99 6.23 11.02 -8.10
CA SER A 99 5.60 12.12 -8.84
C SER A 99 4.07 12.00 -8.85
N LYS A 100 3.53 10.79 -9.02
CA LYS A 100 2.07 10.59 -8.88
C LYS A 100 1.57 10.95 -7.47
N LEU A 101 2.33 10.65 -6.42
CA LEU A 101 1.96 11.04 -5.06
C LEU A 101 1.98 12.57 -4.89
N GLU A 102 2.93 13.25 -5.54
CA GLU A 102 3.01 14.72 -5.56
C GLU A 102 1.77 15.36 -6.19
N GLU A 103 1.25 14.79 -7.28
CA GLU A 103 0.02 15.25 -7.91
C GLU A 103 -1.21 14.91 -7.05
N VAL A 104 -1.32 13.64 -6.62
CA VAL A 104 -2.51 13.13 -5.94
C VAL A 104 -2.73 13.80 -4.58
N LYS A 105 -1.68 14.22 -3.85
CA LYS A 105 -1.87 14.92 -2.57
C LYS A 105 -2.59 16.27 -2.73
N GLU A 106 -2.44 16.93 -3.88
CA GLU A 106 -3.09 18.22 -4.17
C GLU A 106 -4.56 18.08 -4.53
N GLU A 107 -4.99 16.89 -4.93
CA GLU A 107 -6.40 16.63 -5.27
C GLU A 107 -7.32 16.55 -4.04
N PHE A 108 -6.74 16.38 -2.84
CA PHE A 108 -7.46 16.27 -1.57
C PHE A 108 -7.23 17.53 -0.71
N PRO A 109 -8.24 17.97 0.07
CA PRO A 109 -8.12 19.14 0.93
C PRO A 109 -6.98 18.99 1.95
N GLU A 110 -6.36 20.10 2.39
CA GLU A 110 -5.22 20.07 3.33
C GLU A 110 -5.53 19.37 4.64
N GLY A 111 -6.71 19.67 5.19
CA GLY A 111 -7.28 19.00 6.33
C GLY A 111 -6.41 18.96 7.58
N TYR A 112 -6.67 17.98 8.45
CA TYR A 112 -6.06 17.88 9.77
C TYR A 112 -5.83 16.42 10.15
N PHE A 113 -4.99 16.20 11.15
CA PHE A 113 -4.81 14.88 11.73
C PHE A 113 -5.96 14.54 12.67
N LYS A 114 -6.55 13.36 12.47
CA LYS A 114 -7.46 12.70 13.40
C LYS A 114 -6.87 11.32 13.72
N PRO A 115 -6.97 10.79 14.95
CA PRO A 115 -6.65 9.39 15.23
C PRO A 115 -7.59 8.42 14.49
N PRO A 116 -7.13 7.22 14.12
CA PRO A 116 -7.97 6.23 13.46
C PRO A 116 -9.15 5.80 14.35
N SER A 117 -10.33 5.67 13.73
CA SER A 117 -11.59 5.20 14.33
C SER A 117 -12.02 3.87 13.70
N TYR A 118 -12.80 3.08 14.43
CA TYR A 118 -13.40 1.84 13.91
C TYR A 118 -14.43 2.09 12.80
N THR A 119 -14.95 3.31 12.69
CA THR A 119 -15.89 3.75 11.66
C THR A 119 -15.21 4.26 10.41
N ASP A 120 -13.87 4.37 10.39
CA ASP A 120 -13.16 4.94 9.26
C ASP A 120 -13.24 4.00 8.05
N PRO A 121 -13.38 4.55 6.82
CA PRO A 121 -13.46 3.74 5.63
C PRO A 121 -12.14 3.00 5.35
N ASP A 122 -12.22 1.83 4.71
CA ASP A 122 -11.06 0.97 4.42
C ASP A 122 -9.89 1.72 3.77
N TRP A 123 -10.20 2.67 2.86
CA TRP A 123 -9.19 3.46 2.18
C TRP A 123 -8.43 4.39 3.12
N LEU A 124 -9.09 4.92 4.16
CA LEU A 124 -8.46 5.76 5.17
C LEU A 124 -7.63 4.91 6.13
N VAL A 125 -8.14 3.74 6.53
CA VAL A 125 -7.38 2.76 7.32
C VAL A 125 -6.08 2.36 6.61
N MET A 126 -6.11 2.15 5.30
CA MET A 126 -4.90 1.90 4.51
C MET A 126 -3.94 3.09 4.50
N ALA A 127 -4.45 4.33 4.42
CA ALA A 127 -3.62 5.53 4.47
C ALA A 127 -2.93 5.68 5.83
N TYR A 128 -3.63 5.41 6.95
CA TYR A 128 -3.04 5.39 8.28
C TYR A 128 -1.90 4.39 8.41
N LYS A 129 -2.06 3.17 7.89
CA LYS A 129 -0.99 2.16 7.91
C LYS A 129 0.27 2.67 7.19
N SER A 130 0.11 3.28 6.02
CA SER A 130 1.22 3.88 5.28
C SER A 130 1.83 5.08 6.02
N TYR A 131 1.00 5.89 6.68
CA TYR A 131 1.45 7.03 7.49
C TYR A 131 2.29 6.59 8.67
N PHE A 132 1.80 5.64 9.48
CA PHE A 132 2.55 5.14 10.64
C PHE A 132 3.85 4.47 10.20
N LEU A 133 3.85 3.74 9.09
CA LEU A 133 5.08 3.20 8.51
C LEU A 133 6.06 4.32 8.11
N ALA A 134 5.59 5.39 7.48
CA ALA A 134 6.42 6.52 7.11
C ALA A 134 6.98 7.24 8.36
N GLU A 135 6.16 7.47 9.37
CA GLU A 135 6.57 8.07 10.64
C GLU A 135 7.62 7.20 11.36
N GLU A 136 7.43 5.89 11.38
CA GLU A 136 8.41 4.95 11.90
C GLU A 136 9.74 5.03 11.15
N LEU A 137 9.72 5.14 9.82
CA LEU A 137 10.92 5.36 8.99
C LEU A 137 11.59 6.71 9.25
N GLU A 138 10.82 7.76 9.55
CA GLU A 138 11.32 9.08 9.96
C GLU A 138 12.19 8.94 11.21
N ARG A 139 11.71 8.19 12.21
CA ARG A 139 12.40 7.91 13.48
C ARG A 139 13.69 7.09 13.32
N ILE A 140 13.88 6.36 12.22
CA ILE A 140 15.14 5.68 11.95
C ILE A 140 16.22 6.72 11.57
N LYS A 141 17.09 7.02 12.53
CA LYS A 141 18.37 7.69 12.30
C LYS A 141 19.42 6.64 11.99
N VAL A 142 19.66 6.39 10.70
CA VAL A 142 20.79 5.55 10.25
C VAL A 142 22.06 6.38 10.41
N GLY A 143 22.72 6.25 11.57
CA GLY A 143 23.97 6.94 11.87
C GLY A 143 24.01 7.51 13.28
N LEU A 144 25.00 7.04 14.04
CA LEU A 144 25.43 7.49 15.38
C LEU A 144 24.36 7.49 16.48
N LYS A 145 24.47 6.50 17.37
CA LYS A 145 23.87 6.46 18.71
C LYS A 145 23.84 7.86 19.33
N LYS A 146 22.66 8.47 19.43
CA LYS A 146 22.36 9.40 20.52
C LYS A 146 21.72 8.58 21.62
N GLY A 147 22.37 8.51 22.78
CA GLY A 147 21.85 7.78 23.93
C GLY A 147 20.43 8.22 24.26
N GLY A 148 19.52 7.27 24.48
CA GLY A 148 18.15 7.52 24.93
C GLY A 148 17.04 7.31 23.89
N GLU A 149 17.34 7.06 22.61
CA GLU A 149 16.30 6.75 21.62
C GLU A 149 15.93 5.27 21.64
N GLU A 150 14.64 4.99 21.88
CA GLU A 150 14.08 3.64 21.93
C GLU A 150 14.10 3.04 20.51
N ILE A 151 14.95 2.05 20.31
CA ILE A 151 15.12 1.41 19.01
C ILE A 151 13.89 0.51 18.75
N ASN A 152 13.13 0.81 17.69
CA ASN A 152 12.07 -0.08 17.22
C ASN A 152 12.69 -1.37 16.63
N LYS A 153 12.84 -2.39 17.47
CA LYS A 153 13.48 -3.67 17.13
C LYS A 153 12.73 -4.41 16.02
N ASP A 154 11.40 -4.30 15.98
CA ASP A 154 10.56 -4.99 15.00
C ASP A 154 10.78 -4.42 13.60
N LEU A 155 10.87 -3.08 13.50
CA LEU A 155 11.19 -2.40 12.25
C LEU A 155 12.59 -2.73 11.74
N ILE A 156 13.60 -2.79 12.63
CA ILE A 156 14.95 -3.23 12.23
C ILE A 156 14.92 -4.67 11.74
N LYS A 157 14.23 -5.56 12.45
CA LYS A 157 14.10 -6.96 12.06
C LYS A 157 13.42 -7.09 10.69
N PHE A 158 12.40 -6.29 10.42
CA PHE A 158 11.73 -6.21 9.11
C PHE A 158 12.69 -5.73 8.00
N ILE A 159 13.44 -4.65 8.23
CA ILE A 159 14.41 -4.13 7.25
C ILE A 159 15.52 -5.15 6.97
N MET A 160 16.07 -5.77 8.03
CA MET A 160 17.09 -6.81 7.90
C MET A 160 16.59 -8.01 7.10
N TRP A 161 15.36 -8.45 7.38
CA TRP A 161 14.73 -9.53 6.63
C TRP A 161 14.60 -9.18 5.14
N LYS A 162 14.16 -7.96 4.81
CA LYS A 162 14.07 -7.50 3.41
C LYS A 162 15.42 -7.36 2.71
N LEU A 163 16.45 -6.88 3.41
CA LEU A 163 17.80 -6.84 2.88
C LEU A 163 18.35 -8.24 2.60
N TYR A 164 18.06 -9.21 3.47
CA TYR A 164 18.41 -10.61 3.26
C TYR A 164 17.73 -11.21 2.02
N GLU A 165 16.43 -10.97 1.82
CA GLU A 165 15.71 -11.39 0.61
C GLU A 165 16.37 -10.82 -0.66
N LEU A 166 16.66 -9.51 -0.68
CA LEU A 166 17.30 -8.84 -1.82
C LEU A 166 18.70 -9.39 -2.08
N TYR A 167 19.52 -9.58 -1.04
CA TYR A 167 20.86 -10.13 -1.17
C TYR A 167 20.83 -11.55 -1.74
N THR A 168 19.95 -12.41 -1.24
CA THR A 168 19.84 -13.79 -1.71
C THR A 168 19.37 -13.85 -3.16
N PHE A 169 18.41 -13.01 -3.54
CA PHE A 169 18.01 -12.85 -4.94
C PHE A 169 19.18 -12.45 -5.83
N TYR A 170 19.95 -11.44 -5.42
CA TYR A 170 21.11 -10.96 -6.17
C TYR A 170 22.13 -12.08 -6.44
N LEU A 171 22.46 -12.88 -5.42
CA LEU A 171 23.37 -14.02 -5.57
C LEU A 171 22.84 -15.05 -6.57
N VAL A 172 21.57 -15.44 -6.46
CA VAL A 172 20.96 -16.43 -7.35
C VAL A 172 20.88 -15.91 -8.79
N ALA A 173 20.47 -14.65 -8.95
CA ALA A 173 20.35 -14.03 -10.26
C ALA A 173 21.71 -13.95 -10.98
N ASN A 174 22.75 -13.47 -10.29
CA ASN A 174 24.11 -13.43 -10.83
C ASN A 174 24.64 -14.82 -11.18
N TYR A 175 24.39 -15.82 -10.31
CA TYR A 175 24.80 -17.18 -10.58
C TYR A 175 24.15 -17.73 -11.85
N LEU A 176 22.84 -17.54 -12.02
CA LEU A 176 22.10 -17.99 -13.19
C LEU A 176 22.56 -17.27 -14.47
N GLU A 177 22.80 -15.96 -14.41
CA GLU A 177 23.38 -15.21 -15.53
C GLU A 177 24.77 -15.72 -15.92
N SER A 178 25.64 -16.01 -14.94
CA SER A 178 26.97 -16.61 -15.20
C SER A 178 26.88 -17.98 -15.88
N LYS A 179 25.75 -18.68 -15.70
CA LYS A 179 25.44 -19.94 -16.38
C LYS A 179 24.71 -19.74 -17.71
N GLY A 180 24.52 -18.52 -18.17
CA GLY A 180 23.89 -18.17 -19.45
C GLY A 180 22.36 -18.25 -19.44
N TYR A 181 21.71 -18.08 -18.29
CA TYR A 181 20.27 -17.87 -18.23
C TYR A 181 19.94 -16.38 -18.44
N GLU A 182 18.90 -16.10 -19.21
CA GLU A 182 18.31 -14.77 -19.31
C GLU A 182 17.21 -14.62 -18.25
N ILE A 183 17.30 -13.62 -17.37
CA ILE A 183 16.32 -13.39 -16.31
C ILE A 183 15.40 -12.24 -16.68
N LYS A 184 14.08 -12.48 -16.61
CA LYS A 184 13.01 -11.50 -16.87
C LYS A 184 12.06 -11.41 -15.68
N LYS A 185 11.43 -10.26 -15.51
CA LYS A 185 10.35 -10.09 -14.52
C LYS A 185 9.00 -10.33 -15.20
N GLU A 186 8.20 -11.22 -14.64
CA GLU A 186 6.83 -11.52 -15.09
C GLU A 186 5.87 -11.29 -13.92
N GLY A 187 5.18 -10.15 -13.90
CA GLY A 187 4.32 -9.77 -12.78
C GLY A 187 5.11 -9.61 -11.47
N GLU A 188 4.83 -10.45 -10.48
CA GLU A 188 5.52 -10.50 -9.18
C GLU A 188 6.66 -11.55 -9.13
N GLU A 189 6.86 -12.33 -10.19
CA GLU A 189 7.88 -13.39 -10.26
C GLU A 189 9.07 -12.99 -11.14
N TYR A 190 10.23 -13.63 -10.90
CA TYR A 190 11.37 -13.57 -11.81
C TYR A 190 11.54 -14.93 -12.51
N VAL A 191 11.71 -14.91 -13.83
CA VAL A 191 11.82 -16.12 -14.65
C VAL A 191 13.19 -16.15 -15.33
N ALA A 192 13.94 -17.22 -15.13
CA ALA A 192 15.24 -17.46 -15.77
C ALA A 192 15.11 -18.50 -16.90
N ILE A 193 15.52 -18.14 -18.11
CA ILE A 193 15.29 -18.90 -19.34
C ILE A 193 16.63 -19.26 -19.98
N LYS A 194 16.83 -20.55 -20.31
CA LYS A 194 17.99 -21.03 -21.10
C LYS A 194 17.62 -22.25 -21.93
N GLY A 195 17.65 -22.13 -23.26
CA GLY A 195 17.50 -23.27 -24.18
C GLY A 195 16.30 -24.17 -23.87
N GLY A 196 15.11 -23.58 -23.69
CA GLY A 196 13.87 -24.28 -23.35
C GLY A 196 13.69 -24.66 -21.87
N LYS A 197 14.72 -24.48 -21.02
CA LYS A 197 14.59 -24.60 -19.56
C LYS A 197 14.10 -23.29 -18.97
N VAL A 198 13.02 -23.36 -18.22
CA VAL A 198 12.42 -22.23 -17.49
C VAL A 198 12.54 -22.50 -16.00
N LEU A 199 13.11 -21.55 -15.27
CA LEU A 199 13.17 -21.54 -13.80
C LEU A 199 12.35 -20.35 -13.29
N ARG A 200 11.36 -20.60 -12.44
CA ARG A 200 10.65 -19.51 -11.74
C ARG A 200 11.29 -19.30 -10.38
N LEU A 201 11.63 -18.06 -10.09
CA LEU A 201 12.17 -17.59 -8.82
C LEU A 201 11.05 -16.86 -8.07
N MET A 202 10.61 -17.44 -6.96
CA MET A 202 9.62 -16.84 -6.06
C MET A 202 10.28 -16.56 -4.72
N PHE A 203 10.07 -15.37 -4.17
CA PHE A 203 10.67 -14.92 -2.90
C PHE A 203 9.57 -14.63 -1.89
N ASN A 204 9.62 -15.30 -0.74
CA ASN A 204 8.65 -15.12 0.36
C ASN A 204 7.18 -15.15 -0.11
N ALA A 205 6.90 -15.97 -1.11
CA ALA A 205 5.58 -16.17 -1.67
C ALA A 205 5.05 -17.54 -1.22
N PRO A 206 3.74 -17.68 -0.97
CA PRO A 206 3.16 -18.99 -0.71
C PRO A 206 3.42 -19.91 -1.90
N LEU A 207 3.89 -21.13 -1.60
CA LEU A 207 4.16 -22.14 -2.62
C LEU A 207 2.85 -22.49 -3.36
N PRO A 208 2.72 -22.21 -4.66
CA PRO A 208 1.51 -22.56 -5.42
C PRO A 208 1.30 -24.08 -5.49
N TYR A 209 2.37 -24.86 -5.28
CA TYR A 209 2.38 -26.32 -5.27
C TYR A 209 2.54 -26.93 -3.87
N SER A 210 2.26 -26.18 -2.81
CA SER A 210 2.23 -26.76 -1.46
C SER A 210 1.16 -27.85 -1.40
N SER A 211 1.54 -29.06 -0.94
CA SER A 211 0.62 -30.19 -0.72
C SER A 211 -0.32 -29.98 0.47
N LEU A 212 -0.24 -28.83 1.15
CA LEU A 212 -1.07 -28.49 2.30
C LEU A 212 -2.47 -28.04 1.81
N ILE A 213 -3.42 -28.98 1.83
CA ILE A 213 -4.80 -28.78 1.36
C ILE A 213 -5.71 -28.29 2.50
N LYS A 214 -5.46 -28.73 3.75
CA LYS A 214 -6.26 -28.40 4.92
C LYS A 214 -5.41 -28.46 6.20
N VAL A 215 -5.75 -27.64 7.19
CA VAL A 215 -5.21 -27.69 8.56
C VAL A 215 -6.43 -27.73 9.49
N ASP A 216 -6.74 -28.90 10.06
CA ASP A 216 -7.91 -29.19 10.92
C ASP A 216 -9.15 -28.33 10.67
N GLU A 217 -9.87 -27.82 11.68
CA GLU A 217 -11.18 -27.15 11.55
C GLU A 217 -11.13 -25.82 10.75
N GLU A 218 -9.98 -25.42 10.20
CA GLU A 218 -9.79 -24.19 9.46
C GLU A 218 -10.04 -24.39 7.95
N THR A 219 -10.90 -23.56 7.36
CA THR A 219 -11.25 -23.60 5.93
C THR A 219 -10.15 -23.06 5.00
N SER A 220 -9.09 -22.43 5.53
CA SER A 220 -8.02 -21.83 4.72
C SER A 220 -6.63 -22.28 5.14
N ALA A 221 -6.11 -23.28 4.42
CA ALA A 221 -4.73 -23.78 4.57
C ALA A 221 -3.66 -22.79 4.07
N GLU A 222 -4.04 -21.74 3.35
CA GLU A 222 -3.16 -20.71 2.76
C GLU A 222 -2.22 -20.06 3.80
N LYS A 223 -2.73 -19.82 5.01
CA LYS A 223 -1.97 -19.19 6.10
C LYS A 223 -0.84 -20.09 6.64
N TYR A 224 -0.94 -21.39 6.40
CA TYR A 224 -0.01 -22.42 6.90
C TYR A 224 0.93 -22.94 5.82
N LYS A 225 0.71 -22.59 4.55
CA LYS A 225 1.67 -22.90 3.49
C LYS A 225 2.98 -22.19 3.80
N GLY A 226 4.05 -22.98 3.95
CA GLY A 226 5.40 -22.46 4.15
C GLY A 226 5.77 -21.46 3.05
N ARG A 227 6.43 -20.37 3.44
CA ARG A 227 6.92 -19.32 2.55
C ARG A 227 8.45 -19.37 2.54
N PRO A 228 9.05 -20.23 1.70
CA PRO A 228 10.49 -20.32 1.62
C PRO A 228 11.09 -19.01 1.08
N ASP A 229 12.33 -18.72 1.50
CA ASP A 229 13.04 -17.50 1.10
C ASP A 229 13.24 -17.44 -0.43
N ILE A 230 13.54 -18.59 -1.05
CA ILE A 230 13.63 -18.76 -2.51
C ILE A 230 13.00 -20.09 -2.91
N THR A 231 12.09 -20.07 -3.87
CA THR A 231 11.65 -21.28 -4.59
C THR A 231 12.15 -21.24 -6.03
N VAL A 232 12.79 -22.33 -6.47
CA VAL A 232 13.15 -22.54 -7.88
C VAL A 232 12.25 -23.63 -8.47
N VAL A 233 11.25 -23.22 -9.26
CA VAL A 233 10.37 -24.17 -9.94
C VAL A 233 10.94 -24.47 -11.32
N ARG A 234 11.59 -25.62 -11.49
CA ARG A 234 11.63 -26.33 -12.78
C ARG A 234 10.24 -26.96 -12.96
N GLY A 235 9.86 -27.35 -14.17
CA GLY A 235 8.64 -28.14 -14.40
C GLY A 235 8.47 -29.41 -13.52
N LYS A 236 9.41 -29.75 -12.62
CA LYS A 236 9.20 -30.49 -11.36
C LYS A 236 10.04 -29.87 -10.21
N PRO A 237 9.52 -29.83 -8.96
CA PRO A 237 10.07 -29.07 -7.85
C PRO A 237 11.38 -29.66 -7.27
N ILE A 238 12.30 -28.79 -6.86
CA ILE A 238 13.42 -29.13 -5.96
C ILE A 238 13.21 -28.32 -4.68
N MET A 239 12.89 -28.99 -3.58
CA MET A 239 12.92 -28.44 -2.23
C MET A 239 14.29 -28.76 -1.60
N PRO A 240 15.02 -27.80 -1.04
CA PRO A 240 15.97 -28.12 0.01
C PRO A 240 15.18 -28.30 1.32
N CYS A 241 14.84 -29.55 1.66
CA CYS A 241 14.43 -29.89 3.01
C CYS A 241 15.70 -29.92 3.88
N ASN A 242 15.88 -28.96 4.76
CA ASN A 242 16.81 -29.12 5.87
C ASN A 242 16.09 -29.93 6.96
N HIS A 243 16.52 -31.19 7.12
CA HIS A 243 16.41 -31.87 8.41
C HIS A 243 17.50 -31.29 9.32
N HIS A 244 17.08 -30.73 10.46
CA HIS A 244 17.54 -31.09 11.81
C HIS A 244 16.69 -30.38 12.85
#